data_AF-A0A7V0NPK9-F1
#
_entry.id   AF-A0A7V0NPK9-F1
#
_cell.length_a   1.000
_cell.length_b   1.000
_cell.length_c   1.000
_cell.angle_alpha   90.00
_cell.angle_beta   90.00
_cell.angle_gamma   90.00
#
_symmetry.space_group_name_H-M   'P 1'
#
loop_
_entity.id
_entity.type
_entity.pdbx_description
1 polymer ?
#
loop_
_entity_poly.entity_id
_entity_poly.type
_entity_poly.pdbx_seq_one_letter_code
_entity_poly.pdbx_strand_id
1 'polypeptide(L)'
;METNNISPIPIDTLIREIRTIYDSDYTRAETVIEAYLKQILKDCSPDKRIAVLQELIDSCTGVKHDSRREISFEQEDFSGLVSLLLGGRMSTAGLSSTELSEKLAHSLNTVFDALNRIIGVIHSTLLGEEEELQTIRHIIGSDLKEEKATESLHDYLDQIQQAFLVSHRAFQQAAGNIVNQIMNELDPDRISTDTEGGFKFGPFRKAELFEVYKERFQVCRSWYDSERFTADLLREFEKICQKLYKN
;
A
#
# COMPACT_ATOMS: atom_id res chain seq x y z
N MET A 1 6.28 33.33 72.02
CA MET A 1 5.41 32.25 72.53
C MET A 1 5.14 31.30 71.37
N GLU A 2 5.64 30.09 71.51
CA GLU A 2 5.29 28.83 70.83
C GLU A 2 5.32 28.78 69.29
N THR A 3 6.52 28.54 68.76
CA THR A 3 6.73 27.89 67.47
C THR A 3 6.29 26.42 67.57
N ASN A 4 5.03 26.13 67.21
CA ASN A 4 4.60 24.74 67.06
C ASN A 4 5.30 24.08 65.87
N ASN A 5 6.20 23.19 66.25
CA ASN A 5 6.96 22.25 65.44
C ASN A 5 5.97 21.25 64.83
N ILE A 6 5.68 21.38 63.53
CA ILE A 6 4.98 20.34 62.77
C ILE A 6 5.97 19.82 61.75
N SER A 7 6.34 18.55 61.91
CA SER A 7 7.31 17.80 61.14
C SER A 7 7.18 18.04 59.64
N PRO A 8 8.30 18.08 58.89
CA PRO A 8 8.26 18.14 57.43
C PRO A 8 7.55 16.87 56.95
N ILE A 9 6.41 17.02 56.28
CA ILE A 9 5.70 15.88 55.71
C ILE A 9 6.62 15.30 54.63
N PRO A 10 7.11 14.05 54.77
CA PRO A 10 8.06 13.49 53.82
C PRO A 10 7.34 13.18 52.50
N ILE A 11 7.64 13.96 51.47
CA ILE A 11 6.98 13.92 50.16
C ILE A 11 7.11 12.55 49.49
N ASP A 12 8.23 11.86 49.70
CA ASP A 12 8.43 10.49 49.22
C ASP A 12 7.38 9.49 49.76
N THR A 13 6.88 9.73 50.98
CA THR A 13 5.85 8.88 51.58
C THR A 13 4.49 9.18 50.95
N LEU A 14 4.17 10.45 50.70
CA LEU A 14 2.95 10.86 50.01
C LEU A 14 2.90 10.31 48.57
N ILE A 15 4.00 10.36 47.83
CA ILE A 15 4.08 9.84 46.46
C ILE A 15 3.82 8.33 46.44
N ARG A 16 4.41 7.59 47.39
CA ARG A 16 4.19 6.14 47.48
C ARG A 16 2.74 5.80 47.80
N GLU A 17 2.10 6.55 48.68
CA GLU A 17 0.69 6.33 49.05
C GLU A 17 -0.26 6.73 47.91
N ILE A 18 0.00 7.82 47.20
CA ILE A 18 -0.75 8.22 45.99
C ILE A 18 -0.64 7.14 44.90
N ARG A 19 0.57 6.60 44.66
CA ARG A 19 0.77 5.50 43.70
C ARG A 19 0.03 4.24 44.11
N THR A 20 0.03 3.90 45.40
CA THR A 20 -0.71 2.74 45.92
C THR A 20 -2.23 2.91 45.74
N ILE A 21 -2.76 4.12 45.91
CA ILE A 21 -4.18 4.43 45.66
C ILE A 21 -4.52 4.33 44.17
N TYR A 22 -3.63 4.84 43.31
CA TYR A 22 -3.80 4.77 41.86
C TYR A 22 -3.76 3.32 41.34
N ASP A 23 -2.83 2.51 41.84
CA ASP A 23 -2.66 1.11 41.43
C ASP A 23 -3.80 0.19 41.93
N SER A 24 -4.53 0.59 42.97
CA SER A 24 -5.61 -0.21 43.56
C SER A 24 -6.99 0.04 42.94
N ASP A 25 -7.29 1.26 42.49
CA ASP A 25 -8.55 1.57 41.77
C ASP A 25 -8.39 2.80 40.87
N TYR A 26 -7.85 2.58 39.66
CA TYR A 26 -7.58 3.61 38.66
C TYR A 26 -8.81 4.48 38.34
N THR A 27 -10.00 3.88 38.30
CA THR A 27 -11.25 4.55 37.94
C THR A 27 -11.79 5.51 39.01
N ARG A 28 -11.41 5.33 40.28
CA ARG A 28 -11.82 6.21 41.39
C ARG A 28 -10.65 6.97 42.03
N ALA A 29 -9.43 6.73 41.54
CA ALA A 29 -8.19 7.26 42.07
C ALA A 29 -8.23 8.78 42.26
N GLU A 30 -8.76 9.54 41.30
CA GLU A 30 -8.83 11.01 41.38
C GLU A 30 -9.60 11.49 42.63
N THR A 31 -10.82 10.98 42.83
CA THR A 31 -11.65 11.35 43.99
C THR A 31 -11.05 10.91 45.33
N VAL A 32 -10.37 9.76 45.35
CA VAL A 32 -9.77 9.22 46.58
C VAL A 32 -8.47 9.95 46.92
N ILE A 33 -7.64 10.27 45.91
CA ILE A 33 -6.41 11.06 46.06
C ILE A 33 -6.75 12.48 46.52
N GLU A 34 -7.79 13.11 45.96
CA GLU A 34 -8.22 14.45 46.37
C GLU A 34 -8.70 14.46 47.84
N ALA A 35 -9.49 13.46 48.25
CA ALA A 35 -9.96 13.34 49.63
C ALA A 35 -8.79 13.11 50.61
N TYR A 36 -7.84 12.25 50.23
CA TYR A 36 -6.64 11.95 51.00
C TYR A 36 -5.73 13.18 51.17
N LEU A 37 -5.48 13.93 50.09
CA LEU A 37 -4.70 15.18 50.13
C LEU A 37 -5.39 16.26 50.97
N LYS A 38 -6.72 16.39 50.85
CA LYS A 38 -7.51 17.32 51.69
C LYS A 38 -7.42 16.97 53.19
N GLN A 39 -7.36 15.69 53.53
CA GLN A 39 -7.27 15.23 54.91
C GLN A 39 -5.88 15.50 55.49
N ILE A 40 -4.80 15.19 54.77
CA ILE A 40 -3.44 15.36 55.25
C ILE A 40 -3.03 16.84 55.33
N LEU A 41 -3.49 17.64 54.38
CA LEU A 41 -3.17 19.07 54.32
C LEU A 41 -4.10 19.93 55.19
N LYS A 42 -5.05 19.34 55.92
CA LYS A 42 -6.07 20.06 56.70
C LYS A 42 -5.47 21.02 57.74
N ASP A 43 -4.35 20.66 58.33
CA ASP A 43 -3.70 21.45 59.39
C ASP A 43 -2.57 22.37 58.87
N CYS A 44 -2.32 22.39 57.55
CA CYS A 44 -1.35 23.29 56.93
C CYS A 44 -1.98 24.65 56.59
N SER A 45 -1.19 25.72 56.71
CA SER A 45 -1.55 27.05 56.21
C SER A 45 -1.70 27.04 54.68
N PRO A 46 -2.55 27.91 54.09
CA PRO A 46 -2.80 27.92 52.65
C PRO A 46 -1.52 28.01 51.80
N ASP A 47 -0.54 28.83 52.21
CA ASP A 47 0.74 28.97 51.51
C ASP A 47 1.57 27.68 51.55
N LYS A 48 1.55 26.95 52.68
CA LYS A 48 2.24 25.66 52.81
C LYS A 48 1.55 24.56 52.01
N ARG A 49 0.22 24.60 51.88
CA ARG A 49 -0.52 23.64 51.03
C ARG A 49 -0.12 23.78 49.57
N ILE A 50 -0.01 25.01 49.08
CA ILE A 50 0.41 25.29 47.71
C ILE A 50 1.84 24.82 47.49
N ALA A 51 2.76 25.12 48.41
CA ALA A 51 4.15 24.69 48.31
C ALA A 51 4.29 23.15 48.26
N VAL A 52 3.58 22.43 49.14
CA VAL A 52 3.62 20.95 49.18
C VAL A 52 2.97 20.34 47.94
N LEU A 53 1.88 20.93 47.42
CA LEU A 53 1.25 20.47 46.18
C LEU A 53 2.15 20.70 44.96
N GLN A 54 2.84 21.84 44.88
CA GLN A 54 3.82 22.11 43.83
C GLN A 54 4.98 21.11 43.88
N GLU A 55 5.53 20.86 45.06
CA GLU A 55 6.63 19.91 45.22
C GLU A 55 6.22 18.45 44.92
N LEU A 56 4.96 18.08 45.22
CA LEU A 56 4.35 16.82 44.80
C LEU A 56 4.19 16.72 43.28
N ILE A 57 3.72 17.80 42.64
CA ILE A 57 3.58 17.86 41.18
C ILE A 57 4.96 17.74 40.53
N ASP A 58 5.95 18.49 40.98
CA ASP A 58 7.32 18.46 40.46
C ASP A 58 7.96 17.07 40.61
N SER A 59 7.74 16.43 41.76
CA SER A 59 8.27 15.10 42.03
C SER A 59 7.53 13.98 41.27
N CYS A 60 6.24 14.15 40.96
CA CYS A 60 5.46 13.19 40.18
C CYS A 60 5.65 13.38 38.67
N THR A 61 5.88 14.61 38.21
CA THR A 61 6.09 14.96 36.80
C THR A 61 7.53 14.78 36.35
N GLY A 62 8.46 14.45 37.26
CA GLY A 62 9.84 14.08 36.92
C GLY A 62 10.62 15.20 36.22
N VAL A 63 10.17 16.45 36.34
CA VAL A 63 10.85 17.59 35.74
C VAL A 63 11.97 18.02 36.66
N LYS A 64 13.12 17.33 36.54
CA LYS A 64 14.38 18.02 36.76
C LYS A 64 14.43 19.15 35.75
N HIS A 65 14.47 20.37 36.26
CA HIS A 65 14.72 21.59 35.52
C HIS A 65 16.16 21.56 34.96
N ASP A 66 16.42 20.68 33.99
CA ASP A 66 17.55 20.77 33.08
C ASP A 66 17.02 21.33 31.77
N SER A 67 17.42 22.55 31.49
CA SER A 67 17.25 23.17 30.20
C SER A 67 17.72 22.23 29.09
N ARG A 68 16.88 22.08 28.06
CA ARG A 68 17.18 21.45 26.75
C ARG A 68 17.11 19.91 26.71
N ARG A 69 15.90 19.36 26.80
CA ARG A 69 15.51 18.08 26.16
C ARG A 69 13.99 18.00 26.07
N GLU A 70 13.42 18.74 25.12
CA GLU A 70 12.07 18.50 24.64
C GLU A 70 12.08 17.30 23.69
N ILE A 71 11.21 16.34 23.97
CA ILE A 71 10.56 15.42 23.02
C ILE A 71 11.51 14.45 22.28
N SER A 72 11.79 13.28 22.85
CA SER A 72 12.48 12.18 22.12
C SER A 72 11.68 10.88 22.00
N PHE A 73 10.59 10.70 22.75
CA PHE A 73 9.90 9.39 22.78
C PHE A 73 8.91 9.17 21.61
N GLU A 74 8.20 10.18 21.14
CA GLU A 74 7.30 10.04 19.96
C GLU A 74 8.07 10.05 18.63
N GLN A 75 9.25 10.68 18.63
CA GLN A 75 10.07 10.88 17.44
C GLN A 75 10.84 9.59 17.07
N GLU A 76 11.21 8.76 18.05
CA GLU A 76 11.88 7.48 17.81
C GLU A 76 10.94 6.46 17.14
N ASP A 77 9.69 6.33 17.61
CA ASP A 77 8.71 5.40 17.05
C ASP A 77 8.29 5.77 15.61
N PHE A 78 8.08 7.07 15.35
CA PHE A 78 7.74 7.56 14.01
C PHE A 78 8.94 7.43 13.05
N SER A 79 10.16 7.68 13.52
CA SER A 79 11.37 7.50 12.72
C SER A 79 11.62 6.04 12.33
N GLY A 80 11.25 5.10 13.22
CA GLY A 80 11.30 3.67 12.97
C GLY A 80 10.31 3.24 11.89
N LEU A 81 9.06 3.70 11.96
CA LEU A 81 8.02 3.40 10.98
C LEU A 81 8.36 3.97 9.59
N VAL A 82 8.87 5.20 9.54
CA VAL A 82 9.33 5.85 8.29
C VAL A 82 10.53 5.11 7.69
N SER A 83 11.49 4.68 8.51
CA SER A 83 12.66 3.92 8.03
C SER A 83 12.26 2.53 7.52
N LEU A 84 11.25 1.90 8.13
CA LEU A 84 10.71 0.60 7.71
C LEU A 84 9.96 0.70 6.39
N LEU A 85 9.19 1.77 6.18
CA LEU A 85 8.38 2.00 4.97
C LEU A 85 9.21 2.52 3.78
N LEU A 86 10.21 3.38 4.02
CA LEU A 86 11.03 3.98 2.97
C LEU A 86 12.29 3.17 2.62
N GLY A 87 12.49 2.01 3.26
CA GLY A 87 13.47 1.02 2.84
C GLY A 87 14.93 1.43 3.01
N GLY A 88 15.21 2.44 3.83
CA GLY A 88 16.58 2.91 4.07
C GLY A 88 16.76 3.38 5.50
N ARG A 89 17.93 3.06 6.09
CA ARG A 89 18.44 3.77 7.26
C ARG A 89 18.73 5.21 6.85
N MET A 90 17.68 6.03 6.73
CA MET A 90 17.87 7.46 6.63
C MET A 90 18.57 7.86 7.93
N SER A 91 19.66 8.60 7.84
CA SER A 91 20.21 9.29 9.02
C SER A 91 19.14 10.26 9.50
N THR A 92 18.28 9.82 10.42
CA THR A 92 17.26 10.62 11.09
C THR A 92 17.86 11.57 12.11
N ALA A 93 19.19 11.52 12.28
CA ALA A 93 19.99 12.48 13.01
C ALA A 93 19.87 13.88 12.37
N GLY A 94 18.84 14.63 12.78
CA GLY A 94 18.69 16.05 12.49
C GLY A 94 17.43 16.46 11.72
N LEU A 95 16.51 15.54 11.41
CA LEU A 95 15.23 15.93 10.77
C LEU A 95 14.16 16.20 11.83
N SER A 96 13.48 17.34 11.70
CA SER A 96 12.30 17.66 12.49
C SER A 96 11.14 16.69 12.16
N SER A 97 10.23 16.48 13.11
CA SER A 97 9.02 15.66 12.91
C SER A 97 8.21 16.10 11.69
N THR A 98 8.22 17.41 11.40
CA THR A 98 7.60 18.02 10.22
C THR A 98 8.27 17.62 8.92
N GLU A 99 9.60 17.65 8.83
CA GLU A 99 10.34 17.26 7.61
C GLU A 99 10.25 15.76 7.33
N LEU A 100 10.19 14.91 8.37
CA LEU A 100 9.95 13.47 8.22
C LEU A 100 8.55 13.19 7.68
N SER A 101 7.53 13.88 8.18
CA SER A 101 6.16 13.79 7.70
C SER A 101 6.03 14.24 6.24
N GLU A 102 6.67 15.35 5.88
CA GLU A 102 6.68 15.84 4.49
C GLU A 102 7.36 14.87 3.52
N LYS A 103 8.50 14.29 3.91
CA LYS A 103 9.19 13.28 3.09
C LYS A 103 8.38 11.99 2.95
N LEU A 104 7.71 11.55 4.01
CA LEU A 104 6.82 10.40 3.96
C LEU A 104 5.63 10.68 3.03
N ALA A 105 4.97 11.82 3.18
CA ALA A 105 3.87 12.24 2.33
C ALA A 105 4.29 12.33 0.86
N HIS A 106 5.48 12.88 0.58
CA HIS A 106 6.02 12.96 -0.78
C HIS A 106 6.30 11.58 -1.38
N SER A 107 6.85 10.65 -0.60
CA SER A 107 7.13 9.29 -1.04
C SER A 107 5.85 8.49 -1.31
N LEU A 108 4.86 8.60 -0.42
CA LEU A 108 3.54 8.00 -0.61
C LEU A 108 2.81 8.58 -1.83
N ASN A 109 2.88 9.90 -2.04
CA ASN A 109 2.33 10.53 -3.23
C ASN A 109 2.96 9.97 -4.51
N THR A 110 4.28 9.81 -4.52
CA THR A 110 4.99 9.22 -5.66
C THR A 110 4.52 7.80 -5.94
N VAL A 111 4.34 6.97 -4.91
CA VAL A 111 3.82 5.60 -5.06
C VAL A 111 2.39 5.60 -5.57
N PHE A 112 1.52 6.42 -5.00
CA PHE A 112 0.12 6.51 -5.44
C PHE A 112 -0.02 7.02 -6.87
N ASP A 113 0.78 8.02 -7.26
CA ASP A 113 0.80 8.54 -8.63
C ASP A 113 1.30 7.49 -9.63
N ALA A 114 2.32 6.72 -9.27
CA ALA A 114 2.82 5.61 -10.09
C ALA A 114 1.76 4.51 -10.26
N LEU A 115 1.08 4.13 -9.18
CA LEU A 115 -0.02 3.17 -9.22
C LEU A 115 -1.17 3.69 -10.09
N ASN A 116 -1.68 4.90 -9.84
CA ASN A 116 -2.74 5.51 -10.66
C ASN A 116 -2.37 5.53 -12.16
N ARG A 117 -1.11 5.81 -12.49
CA ARG A 117 -0.64 5.79 -13.88
C ARG A 117 -0.66 4.40 -14.49
N ILE A 118 -0.24 3.37 -13.76
CA ILE A 118 -0.30 1.98 -14.23
C ILE A 118 -1.76 1.58 -14.50
N ILE A 119 -2.67 1.98 -13.62
CA ILE A 119 -4.10 1.65 -13.73
C ILE A 119 -4.73 2.37 -14.91
N GLY A 120 -4.43 3.66 -15.10
CA GLY A 120 -4.91 4.40 -16.27
C GLY A 120 -4.44 3.77 -17.58
N VAL A 121 -3.20 3.27 -17.65
CA VAL A 121 -2.71 2.52 -18.81
C VAL A 121 -3.50 1.21 -18.96
N ILE A 122 -3.75 0.48 -17.87
CA ILE A 122 -4.51 -0.78 -17.92
C ILE A 122 -5.93 -0.54 -18.45
N HIS A 123 -6.70 0.38 -17.88
CA HIS A 123 -8.09 0.62 -18.33
C HIS A 123 -8.14 1.12 -19.77
N SER A 124 -7.30 2.10 -20.12
CA SER A 124 -7.28 2.66 -21.48
C SER A 124 -6.82 1.67 -22.56
N THR A 125 -5.84 0.81 -22.26
CA THR A 125 -5.25 -0.09 -23.28
C THR A 125 -5.81 -1.50 -23.27
N LEU A 126 -6.33 -1.99 -22.14
CA LEU A 126 -6.77 -3.39 -21.99
C LEU A 126 -8.29 -3.54 -21.93
N LEU A 127 -8.99 -2.56 -21.37
CA LEU A 127 -10.44 -2.58 -21.19
C LEU A 127 -11.18 -1.70 -22.19
N GLY A 128 -10.48 -0.69 -22.75
CA GLY A 128 -11.11 0.30 -23.64
C GLY A 128 -12.13 1.17 -22.92
N GLU A 129 -12.08 1.19 -21.58
CA GLU A 129 -12.95 1.98 -20.72
C GLU A 129 -12.19 3.25 -20.31
N GLU A 130 -12.71 4.42 -20.71
CA GLU A 130 -12.37 5.70 -20.11
C GLU A 130 -13.25 5.93 -18.86
N GLU A 131 -13.31 4.96 -17.95
CA GLU A 131 -13.90 5.28 -16.65
C GLU A 131 -12.99 6.27 -15.92
N GLU A 132 -13.59 7.32 -15.36
CA GLU A 132 -12.92 8.24 -14.44
C GLU A 132 -12.56 7.46 -13.17
N LEU A 133 -11.44 6.73 -13.23
CA LEU A 133 -10.92 5.98 -12.10
C LEU A 133 -10.68 6.95 -10.94
N GLN A 134 -11.33 6.67 -9.83
CA GLN A 134 -11.09 7.39 -8.60
C GLN A 134 -9.63 7.17 -8.20
N THR A 135 -8.88 8.25 -8.01
CA THR A 135 -7.50 8.16 -7.54
C THR A 135 -7.45 7.48 -6.17
N ILE A 136 -6.36 6.77 -5.87
CA ILE A 136 -6.13 6.16 -4.54
C ILE A 136 -6.37 7.18 -3.39
N ARG A 137 -6.05 8.46 -3.60
CA ARG A 137 -6.30 9.52 -2.61
C ARG A 137 -7.79 9.83 -2.42
N HIS A 138 -8.60 9.71 -3.47
CA HIS A 138 -10.05 9.85 -3.38
C HIS A 138 -10.64 8.68 -2.57
N ILE A 139 -10.21 7.45 -2.85
CA ILE A 139 -10.66 6.23 -2.15
C ILE A 139 -10.31 6.26 -0.66
N ILE A 140 -9.05 6.56 -0.33
CA ILE A 140 -8.61 6.73 1.08
C ILE A 140 -9.38 7.88 1.74
N GLY A 141 -9.66 8.96 1.00
CA GLY A 141 -10.39 10.11 1.49
C GLY A 141 -11.88 9.83 1.78
N SER A 142 -12.51 8.93 1.03
CA SER A 142 -13.88 8.45 1.26
C SER A 142 -13.96 7.46 2.42
N ASP A 143 -13.01 6.53 2.54
CA ASP A 143 -12.93 5.56 3.65
C ASP A 143 -12.82 6.24 5.02
N LEU A 144 -12.15 7.39 5.08
CA LEU A 144 -11.95 8.16 6.33
C LEU A 144 -13.13 9.10 6.67
N LYS A 145 -14.01 9.40 5.71
CA LYS A 145 -15.07 10.42 5.87
C LYS A 145 -16.48 9.84 6.03
N GLU A 146 -16.77 8.64 5.54
CA GLU A 146 -18.10 8.04 5.63
C GLU A 146 -18.05 6.52 5.88
N GLU A 147 -18.93 6.02 6.77
CA GLU A 147 -19.16 4.59 7.10
C GLU A 147 -19.72 3.75 5.92
N LYS A 148 -19.74 4.29 4.70
CA LYS A 148 -20.27 3.67 3.49
C LYS A 148 -19.42 4.03 2.27
N ALA A 149 -18.11 3.82 2.34
CA ALA A 149 -17.31 3.79 1.12
C ALA A 149 -17.61 2.51 0.34
N THR A 150 -17.84 2.65 -0.97
CA THR A 150 -18.34 1.61 -1.86
C THR A 150 -17.27 0.56 -2.19
N GLU A 151 -15.97 0.88 -2.06
CA GLU A 151 -14.85 -0.03 -2.27
C GLU A 151 -13.66 0.42 -1.41
N SER A 152 -13.03 -0.53 -0.69
CA SER A 152 -11.85 -0.23 0.13
C SER A 152 -10.58 -0.14 -0.73
N LEU A 153 -9.52 0.51 -0.20
CA LEU A 153 -8.19 0.48 -0.85
C LEU A 153 -7.72 -0.95 -1.18
N HIS A 154 -8.08 -1.92 -0.34
CA HIS A 154 -7.75 -3.33 -0.58
C HIS A 154 -8.45 -3.86 -1.82
N ASP A 155 -9.76 -3.60 -1.97
CA ASP A 155 -10.53 -4.01 -3.15
C ASP A 155 -9.96 -3.37 -4.43
N TYR A 156 -9.53 -2.10 -4.32
CA TYR A 156 -8.87 -1.40 -5.42
C TYR A 156 -7.55 -2.06 -5.82
N LEU A 157 -6.68 -2.42 -4.86
CA LEU A 157 -5.42 -3.12 -5.15
C LEU A 157 -5.67 -4.53 -5.72
N ASP A 158 -6.70 -5.22 -5.26
CA ASP A 158 -7.09 -6.52 -5.77
C ASP A 158 -7.56 -6.42 -7.23
N GLN A 159 -8.31 -5.38 -7.60
CA GLN A 159 -8.66 -5.11 -9.00
C GLN A 159 -7.42 -4.94 -9.89
N ILE A 160 -6.38 -4.26 -9.41
CA ILE A 160 -5.10 -4.11 -10.14
C ILE A 160 -4.44 -5.47 -10.35
N GLN A 161 -4.40 -6.28 -9.29
CA GLN A 161 -3.81 -7.62 -9.36
C GLN A 161 -4.57 -8.50 -10.36
N GLN A 162 -5.90 -8.49 -10.31
CA GLN A 162 -6.74 -9.24 -11.24
C GLN A 162 -6.52 -8.77 -12.68
N ALA A 163 -6.45 -7.46 -12.90
CA ALA A 163 -6.17 -6.89 -14.21
C ALA A 163 -4.89 -7.44 -14.82
N PHE A 164 -3.80 -7.39 -14.06
CA PHE A 164 -2.50 -7.87 -14.52
C PHE A 164 -2.52 -9.37 -14.83
N LEU A 165 -3.18 -10.18 -13.98
CA LEU A 165 -3.31 -11.62 -14.18
C LEU A 165 -4.14 -11.96 -15.43
N VAL A 166 -5.25 -11.23 -15.64
CA VAL A 166 -6.10 -11.39 -16.82
C VAL A 166 -5.32 -11.03 -18.09
N SER A 167 -4.62 -9.89 -18.10
CA SER A 167 -3.78 -9.50 -19.24
C SER A 167 -2.67 -10.50 -19.52
N HIS A 168 -1.98 -10.99 -18.50
CA HIS A 168 -0.93 -11.97 -18.71
C HIS A 168 -1.49 -13.27 -19.34
N ARG A 169 -2.62 -13.77 -18.84
CA ARG A 169 -3.29 -14.95 -19.42
C ARG A 169 -3.81 -14.69 -20.84
N ALA A 170 -4.42 -13.54 -21.07
CA ALA A 170 -4.92 -13.16 -22.38
C ALA A 170 -3.80 -13.09 -23.41
N PHE A 171 -2.65 -12.53 -23.04
CA PHE A 171 -1.48 -12.47 -23.92
C PHE A 171 -0.95 -13.86 -24.26
N GLN A 172 -0.80 -14.74 -23.26
CA GLN A 172 -0.39 -16.13 -23.49
C GLN A 172 -1.34 -16.84 -24.46
N GLN A 173 -2.65 -16.65 -24.29
CA GLN A 173 -3.66 -17.26 -25.14
C GLN A 173 -3.65 -16.66 -26.56
N ALA A 174 -3.51 -15.34 -26.70
CA ALA A 174 -3.42 -14.66 -27.99
C ALA A 174 -2.19 -15.12 -28.78
N ALA A 175 -1.02 -15.14 -28.14
CA ALA A 175 0.22 -15.64 -28.72
C ALA A 175 0.07 -17.12 -29.13
N GLY A 176 -0.52 -17.95 -28.28
CA GLY A 176 -0.82 -19.35 -28.58
C GLY A 176 -1.72 -19.51 -29.80
N ASN A 177 -2.77 -18.69 -29.93
CA ASN A 177 -3.68 -18.70 -31.08
C ASN A 177 -2.98 -18.32 -32.39
N ILE A 178 -2.17 -17.26 -32.37
CA ILE A 178 -1.42 -16.80 -33.53
C ILE A 178 -0.39 -17.84 -33.97
N VAL A 179 0.37 -18.42 -33.03
CA VAL A 179 1.32 -19.50 -33.33
C VAL A 179 0.57 -20.71 -33.90
N ASN A 180 -0.57 -21.08 -33.33
CA ASN A 180 -1.38 -22.18 -33.83
C ASN A 180 -1.88 -21.91 -35.26
N GLN A 181 -2.25 -20.66 -35.60
CA GLN A 181 -2.61 -20.31 -36.97
C GLN A 181 -1.45 -20.52 -37.95
N ILE A 182 -0.24 -20.10 -37.59
CA ILE A 182 0.97 -20.31 -38.41
C ILE A 182 1.25 -21.81 -38.58
N MET A 183 1.21 -22.57 -37.49
CA MET A 183 1.46 -24.01 -37.51
C MET A 183 0.44 -24.75 -38.37
N ASN A 184 -0.83 -24.33 -38.32
CA ASN A 184 -1.90 -24.87 -39.15
C ASN A 184 -1.75 -24.53 -40.63
N GLU A 185 -1.34 -23.31 -40.95
CA GLU A 185 -1.12 -22.87 -42.33
C GLU A 185 0.02 -23.65 -42.99
N LEU A 186 1.08 -23.92 -42.22
CA LEU A 186 2.30 -24.62 -42.65
C LEU A 186 2.27 -26.14 -42.39
N ASP A 187 1.15 -26.68 -41.93
CA ASP A 187 0.99 -28.11 -41.64
C ASP A 187 1.13 -28.94 -42.92
N PRO A 188 2.17 -29.79 -43.05
CA PRO A 188 2.38 -30.61 -44.23
C PRO A 188 1.20 -31.53 -44.55
N ASP A 189 0.51 -32.05 -43.53
CA ASP A 189 -0.61 -32.97 -43.73
C ASP A 189 -1.80 -32.20 -44.32
N ARG A 190 -2.09 -30.98 -43.81
CA ARG A 190 -3.14 -30.11 -44.37
C ARG A 190 -2.82 -29.65 -45.79
N ILE A 191 -1.57 -29.27 -46.05
CA ILE A 191 -1.12 -28.91 -47.41
C ILE A 191 -1.32 -30.09 -48.36
N SER A 192 -1.05 -31.31 -47.89
CA SER A 192 -1.19 -32.53 -48.68
C SER A 192 -2.64 -32.91 -48.99
N THR A 193 -3.57 -32.65 -48.06
CA THR A 193 -5.01 -32.90 -48.23
C THR A 193 -5.67 -31.83 -49.10
N ASP A 194 -5.28 -30.56 -48.96
CA ASP A 194 -5.84 -29.45 -49.75
C ASP A 194 -5.49 -29.56 -51.25
N THR A 195 -4.47 -30.34 -51.59
CA THR A 195 -4.00 -30.59 -52.96
C THR A 195 -4.46 -31.93 -53.55
N GLU A 196 -5.34 -32.70 -52.88
CA GLU A 196 -5.79 -34.02 -53.34
C GLU A 196 -6.60 -34.03 -54.67
N GLY A 197 -6.82 -32.88 -55.30
CA GLY A 197 -7.40 -32.77 -56.65
C GLY A 197 -6.41 -32.81 -57.82
N GLY A 198 -5.10 -32.89 -57.57
CA GLY A 198 -4.07 -32.77 -58.62
C GLY A 198 -3.80 -34.06 -59.40
N PHE A 199 -3.81 -33.98 -60.74
CA PHE A 199 -3.55 -35.08 -61.70
C PHE A 199 -2.10 -35.66 -61.66
N LYS A 200 -1.26 -35.24 -60.72
CA LYS A 200 0.20 -35.51 -60.69
C LYS A 200 0.53 -36.57 -59.64
N PHE A 201 1.33 -37.56 -60.03
CA PHE A 201 1.79 -38.66 -59.16
C PHE A 201 3.32 -38.64 -58.97
N GLY A 202 3.80 -39.18 -57.84
CA GLY A 202 5.24 -39.38 -57.60
C GLY A 202 6.04 -38.07 -57.43
N PRO A 203 7.25 -37.95 -58.00
CA PRO A 203 8.12 -36.77 -57.83
C PRO A 203 7.46 -35.43 -58.19
N PHE A 204 6.53 -35.42 -59.15
CA PHE A 204 5.80 -34.21 -59.56
C PHE A 204 4.81 -33.73 -58.49
N ARG A 205 4.22 -34.65 -57.72
CA ARG A 205 3.36 -34.30 -56.57
C ARG A 205 4.18 -33.68 -55.45
N LYS A 206 5.38 -34.22 -55.19
CA LYS A 206 6.29 -33.67 -54.17
C LYS A 206 6.75 -32.25 -54.52
N ALA A 207 7.07 -32.00 -55.78
CA ALA A 207 7.45 -30.67 -56.24
C ALA A 207 6.29 -29.65 -56.09
N GLU A 208 5.06 -30.06 -56.43
CA GLU A 208 3.86 -29.24 -56.26
C GLU A 208 3.57 -28.91 -54.79
N LEU A 209 3.63 -29.91 -53.90
CA LEU A 209 3.48 -29.70 -52.45
C LEU A 209 4.55 -28.75 -51.89
N PHE A 210 5.77 -28.85 -52.39
CA PHE A 210 6.86 -27.97 -51.96
C PHE A 210 6.66 -26.52 -52.42
N GLU A 211 6.18 -26.29 -53.64
CA GLU A 211 5.85 -24.94 -54.10
C GLU A 211 4.68 -24.35 -53.29
N VAL A 212 3.63 -25.14 -53.01
CA VAL A 212 2.51 -24.68 -52.15
C VAL A 212 3.00 -24.32 -50.75
N TYR A 213 3.87 -25.15 -50.16
CA TYR A 213 4.49 -24.84 -48.87
C TYR A 213 5.26 -23.51 -48.91
N LYS A 214 6.05 -23.29 -49.97
CA LYS A 214 6.85 -22.09 -50.14
C LYS A 214 5.99 -20.84 -50.30
N GLU A 215 4.88 -20.94 -51.04
CA GLU A 215 3.89 -19.87 -51.15
C GLU A 215 3.27 -19.53 -49.79
N ARG A 216 2.78 -20.53 -49.04
CA ARG A 216 2.22 -20.32 -47.69
C ARG A 216 3.24 -19.76 -46.70
N PHE A 217 4.48 -20.22 -46.76
CA PHE A 217 5.57 -19.67 -45.97
C PHE A 217 5.83 -18.20 -46.31
N GLN A 218 5.84 -17.81 -47.58
CA GLN A 218 5.99 -16.42 -47.99
C GLN A 218 4.84 -15.53 -47.51
N VAL A 219 3.61 -16.05 -47.49
CA VAL A 219 2.47 -15.35 -46.88
C VAL A 219 2.72 -15.13 -45.38
N CYS A 220 3.10 -16.17 -44.62
CA CYS A 220 3.41 -16.02 -43.20
C CYS A 220 4.59 -15.05 -42.95
N ARG A 221 5.59 -15.09 -43.82
CA ARG A 221 6.77 -14.23 -43.74
C ARG A 221 6.42 -12.77 -44.02
N SER A 222 5.70 -12.50 -45.10
CA SER A 222 5.24 -11.15 -45.42
C SER A 222 4.30 -10.59 -44.35
N TRP A 223 3.49 -11.43 -43.73
CA TRP A 223 2.63 -11.06 -42.60
C TRP A 223 3.44 -10.62 -41.37
N TYR A 224 4.53 -11.31 -41.07
CA TYR A 224 5.48 -10.92 -40.01
C TYR A 224 6.22 -9.62 -40.36
N ASP A 225 6.74 -9.51 -41.59
CA ASP A 225 7.55 -8.36 -42.02
C ASP A 225 6.72 -7.06 -42.20
N SER A 226 5.40 -7.15 -42.29
CA SER A 226 4.49 -6.01 -42.56
C SER A 226 3.84 -5.40 -41.30
N GLU A 227 4.37 -5.65 -40.10
CA GLU A 227 3.79 -5.26 -38.80
C GLU A 227 2.37 -5.80 -38.51
N ARG A 228 1.73 -6.43 -39.51
CA ARG A 228 0.39 -6.99 -39.43
C ARG A 228 0.30 -8.13 -38.41
N PHE A 229 1.39 -8.88 -38.21
CA PHE A 229 1.52 -9.83 -37.12
C PHE A 229 1.24 -9.18 -35.75
N THR A 230 1.88 -8.04 -35.47
CA THR A 230 1.71 -7.33 -34.20
C THR A 230 0.29 -6.81 -34.05
N ALA A 231 -0.29 -6.27 -35.13
CA ALA A 231 -1.66 -5.78 -35.13
C ALA A 231 -2.67 -6.91 -34.84
N ASP A 232 -2.53 -8.06 -35.49
CA ASP A 232 -3.42 -9.22 -35.30
C ASP A 232 -3.26 -9.83 -33.91
N LEU A 233 -2.03 -9.88 -33.38
CA LEU A 233 -1.75 -10.30 -31.99
C LEU A 233 -2.43 -9.39 -30.98
N LEU A 234 -2.27 -8.07 -31.13
CA LEU A 234 -2.89 -7.08 -30.23
C LEU A 234 -4.42 -7.15 -30.30
N ARG A 235 -5.00 -7.35 -31.48
CA ARG A 235 -6.44 -7.48 -31.65
C ARG A 235 -7.00 -8.74 -30.99
N GLU A 236 -6.34 -9.89 -31.17
CA GLU A 236 -6.76 -11.11 -30.47
C GLU A 236 -6.54 -11.02 -28.96
N PHE A 237 -5.46 -10.35 -28.52
CA PHE A 237 -5.20 -10.06 -27.12
C PHE A 237 -6.32 -9.23 -26.48
N GLU A 238 -6.69 -8.09 -27.08
CA GLU A 238 -7.77 -7.21 -26.59
C GLU A 238 -9.10 -7.97 -26.50
N LYS A 239 -9.43 -8.73 -27.54
CA LYS A 239 -10.64 -9.57 -27.58
C LYS A 239 -10.67 -10.61 -26.46
N ILE A 240 -9.53 -11.22 -26.11
CA ILE A 240 -9.45 -12.19 -25.01
C ILE A 240 -9.52 -11.48 -23.66
N CYS A 241 -8.87 -10.33 -23.48
CA CYS A 241 -8.99 -9.49 -22.28
C CYS A 241 -10.46 -9.17 -21.99
N GLN A 242 -11.19 -8.64 -22.98
CA GLN A 242 -12.61 -8.32 -22.85
C GLN A 242 -13.47 -9.56 -22.51
N LYS A 243 -13.13 -10.73 -23.04
CA LYS A 243 -13.84 -11.99 -22.74
C LYS A 243 -13.58 -12.48 -21.32
N LEU A 244 -12.34 -12.34 -20.83
CA LEU A 244 -11.96 -12.79 -19.50
C LEU A 244 -12.45 -11.85 -18.41
N TYR A 245 -12.62 -10.57 -18.70
CA TYR A 245 -13.17 -9.58 -17.76
C TYR A 245 -14.69 -9.62 -17.62
N LYS A 246 -15.42 -10.05 -18.65
CA LYS A 246 -16.89 -10.18 -18.62
C LYS A 246 -17.39 -11.47 -17.97
N ASN A 247 -16.49 -12.37 -17.57
CA ASN A 247 -16.80 -13.66 -16.92
C ASN A 247 -16.38 -13.63 -15.45
#